data_AF-A0A7K1YZK5-F1
#
_entry.id   AF-A0A7K1YZK5-F1
#
_cell.length_a   1.000
_cell.length_b   1.000
_cell.length_c   1.000
_cell.angle_alpha   90.00
_cell.angle_beta   90.00
_cell.angle_gamma   90.00
#
_symmetry.space_group_name_H-M   'P 1'
#
loop_
_entity.id
_entity.type
_entity.pdbx_description
1 polymer ?
#
loop_
_entity_poly.entity_id
_entity_poly.type
_entity_poly.pdbx_seq_one_letter_code
_entity_poly.pdbx_strand_id
1 'polypeptide(L)' 'MTFRFLDVVGKEITKVEEFSLAEARAEFERLVDIRRYSWIAVKKKEYWDIQVIDEAERSVYYRLELKNG' A
#
# COMPACT_ATOMS: atom_id res chain seq x y z
N MET A 1 -13.64 0.44 11.54
CA MET A 1 -12.89 1.10 10.46
C MET A 1 -11.87 0.10 9.94
N THR A 2 -11.97 -0.29 8.67
CA THR A 2 -11.09 -1.28 8.03
C THR A 2 -10.36 -0.64 6.85
N PHE A 3 -9.13 -1.07 6.62
CA PHE A 3 -8.26 -0.60 5.56
C PHE A 3 -8.15 -1.67 4.48
N ARG A 4 -8.20 -1.26 3.21
CA ARG A 4 -7.92 -2.15 2.08
C ARG A 4 -6.55 -1.84 1.52
N PHE A 5 -5.67 -2.84 1.48
CA PHE A 5 -4.42 -2.81 0.72
C PHE A 5 -4.67 -3.54 -0.61
N LEU A 6 -4.38 -2.85 -1.71
CA LEU A 6 -4.61 -3.35 -3.05
C LEU A 6 -3.26 -3.45 -3.76
N ASP A 7 -2.85 -4.65 -4.19
CA ASP A 7 -1.70 -4.80 -5.08
C ASP A 7 -2.09 -4.29 -6.47
N VAL A 8 -1.29 -3.39 -7.02
CA VAL A 8 -1.52 -2.82 -8.34
C VAL A 8 -0.36 -3.16 -9.28
N VAL A 9 -0.67 -3.90 -10.35
CA VAL A 9 0.29 -4.27 -11.42
C VAL A 9 -0.22 -3.72 -12.74
N GLY A 10 0.58 -2.89 -13.43
CA GLY A 10 0.21 -2.37 -14.74
C GLY A 10 -1.07 -1.52 -14.80
N LYS A 11 -1.59 -1.09 -13.63
CA LYS A 11 -2.88 -0.39 -13.36
C LYS A 11 -4.07 -1.29 -12.99
N GLU A 12 -3.89 -2.60 -12.93
CA GLU A 12 -4.92 -3.53 -12.48
C GLU A 12 -4.73 -3.90 -11.02
N ILE A 13 -5.84 -4.01 -10.28
CA ILE A 13 -5.84 -4.54 -8.92
C ILE A 13 -5.76 -6.06 -9.01
N THR A 14 -4.63 -6.63 -8.58
CA THR A 14 -4.40 -8.09 -8.66
C THR A 14 -4.71 -8.81 -7.36
N LYS A 15 -4.70 -8.09 -6.23
CA LYS A 15 -4.98 -8.64 -4.90
C LYS A 15 -5.64 -7.58 -4.03
N VAL A 16 -6.59 -8.01 -3.20
CA VAL A 16 -7.26 -7.16 -2.20
C VAL A 16 -7.13 -7.84 -0.85
N GLU A 17 -6.54 -7.14 0.11
CA GLU A 17 -6.46 -7.60 1.50
C GLU A 17 -7.09 -6.55 2.42
N GLU A 18 -7.98 -7.00 3.31
CA GLU A 18 -8.59 -6.16 4.34
C GLU A 18 -7.82 -6.32 5.66
N PHE A 19 -7.45 -5.19 6.25
CA PHE A 19 -6.70 -5.12 7.49
C PHE A 19 -7.41 -4.20 8.49
N SER A 20 -7.30 -4.50 9.78
CA SER A 20 -7.52 -3.50 10.82
C SER A 20 -6.45 -2.39 10.74
N LEU A 21 -6.64 -1.28 11.45
CA LEU A 21 -5.64 -0.19 11.50
C LEU A 21 -4.26 -0.69 11.95
N ALA A 22 -4.24 -1.55 12.98
CA ALA A 22 -3.01 -2.08 13.55
C ALA A 22 -2.29 -3.00 12.55
N GLU A 23 -3.03 -3.87 11.86
CA GLU A 23 -2.47 -4.77 10.85
C GLU A 23 -2.00 -4.01 9.61
N ALA A 24 -2.75 -3.00 9.15
CA ALA A 24 -2.35 -2.17 8.01
C ALA A 24 -1.05 -1.40 8.31
N ARG A 25 -0.89 -0.91 9.55
CA ARG A 25 0.33 -0.27 10.00
C ARG A 25 1.50 -1.26 10.02
N ALA A 26 1.32 -2.43 10.62
CA ALA A 26 2.36 -3.45 10.69
C ALA A 26 2.79 -3.91 9.28
N GLU A 27 1.84 -4.08 8.36
CA GLU A 27 2.12 -4.46 6.98
C GLU A 27 2.87 -3.36 6.22
N PHE A 28 2.48 -2.10 6.40
CA PHE A 28 3.22 -0.96 5.83
C PHE A 28 4.64 -0.88 6.38
N GLU A 29 4.83 -0.97 7.70
CA GLU A 29 6.15 -0.96 8.34
C GLU A 29 7.01 -2.13 7.83
N ARG A 30 6.44 -3.34 7.71
CA ARG A 30 7.09 -4.52 7.13
C ARG A 30 7.52 -4.28 5.67
N LEU A 31 6.67 -3.68 4.85
CA LEU A 31 6.97 -3.40 3.44
C LEU A 31 8.10 -2.38 3.27
N VAL A 32 8.16 -1.38 4.13
CA VAL A 32 9.24 -0.39 4.15
C VAL A 32 10.55 -1.01 4.66
N ASP A 33 10.48 -1.87 5.68
CA ASP A 33 11.65 -2.44 6.37
C ASP A 33 12.35 -3.58 5.61
N ILE A 34 11.61 -4.54 5.04
CA ILE A 34 12.20 -5.73 4.36
C ILE A 34 13.09 -5.35 3.17
N ARG A 35 12.98 -4.12 2.73
CA ARG A 35 13.28 -3.76 1.37
C ARG A 35 14.29 -2.60 1.27
N ARG A 36 14.53 -1.77 2.30
CA ARG A 36 15.42 -0.58 2.21
C ARG A 36 14.99 0.41 1.12
N TYR A 37 13.68 0.64 1.02
CA TYR A 37 13.10 1.33 -0.14
C TYR A 37 12.79 2.79 0.11
N SER A 38 12.93 3.57 -0.97
CA SER A 38 12.27 4.87 -1.08
C SER A 38 10.79 4.63 -1.37
N TRP A 39 9.90 5.37 -0.72
CA TRP A 39 8.47 5.28 -0.94
C TRP A 39 7.86 6.66 -1.15
N ILE A 40 6.78 6.70 -1.92
CA ILE A 40 6.00 7.90 -2.20
C ILE A 40 4.56 7.58 -1.90
N ALA A 41 3.96 8.28 -0.92
CA ALA A 41 2.53 8.20 -0.68
C ALA A 41 1.84 9.48 -1.16
N VAL A 42 0.80 9.33 -1.98
CA VAL A 42 -0.01 10.44 -2.49
C VAL A 42 -1.44 10.26 -2.00
N LYS A 43 -1.89 11.21 -1.17
CA LYS A 43 -3.30 11.28 -0.76
C LYS A 43 -4.18 11.67 -1.95
N LYS A 44 -5.15 10.83 -2.29
CA LYS A 44 -6.28 11.15 -3.18
C LYS A 44 -7.52 11.47 -2.33
N LYS A 45 -8.63 11.80 -2.98
CA LYS A 45 -9.88 12.17 -2.25
C LYS A 45 -10.31 11.08 -1.26
N GLU A 46 -10.28 9.82 -1.66
CA GLU A 46 -10.88 8.71 -0.90
C GLU A 46 -9.88 7.62 -0.47
N TYR A 47 -8.64 7.69 -0.96
CA TYR A 47 -7.62 6.67 -0.72
C TYR A 47 -6.22 7.27 -0.83
N TRP A 48 -5.20 6.49 -0.47
CA TRP A 48 -3.80 6.81 -0.69
C TRP A 48 -3.20 5.86 -1.73
N ASP A 49 -2.54 6.40 -2.75
CA ASP A 49 -1.65 5.59 -3.59
C ASP A 49 -0.27 5.60 -2.95
N ILE A 50 0.33 4.43 -2.80
CA ILE A 50 1.64 4.24 -2.18
C ILE A 50 2.51 3.51 -3.21
N GLN A 51 3.55 4.18 -3.70
CA GLN A 51 4.57 3.56 -4.53
C GLN A 51 5.77 3.21 -3.65
N VAL A 52 6.24 1.98 -3.78
CA VAL A 52 7.36 1.42 -3.04
C VAL A 52 8.41 0.98 -4.07
N ILE A 53 9.60 1.57 -4.03
CA ILE A 53 10.62 1.42 -5.09
C ILE A 53 11.79 0.60 -4.57
N ASP A 54 12.12 -0.47 -5.27
CA ASP A 54 13.18 -1.36 -4.86
C ASP A 54 14.63 -0.93 -5.11
N GLU A 55 15.59 -1.58 -4.43
CA GLU A 55 17.03 -1.39 -4.67
C GLU A 55 17.42 -1.69 -6.13
N ALA A 56 16.60 -2.44 -6.88
CA ALA A 56 16.75 -2.67 -8.31
C ALA A 56 15.83 -1.74 -9.15
N GLU A 57 15.37 -0.63 -8.57
CA GLU A 57 14.47 0.39 -9.13
C GLU A 57 13.09 -0.12 -9.59
N ARG A 58 12.69 -1.33 -9.19
CA ARG A 58 11.37 -1.87 -9.51
C ARG A 58 10.32 -1.25 -8.59
N SER A 59 9.26 -0.75 -9.20
CA SER A 59 8.14 -0.14 -8.45
C SER A 59 7.05 -1.17 -8.16
N VAL A 60 6.62 -1.24 -6.91
CA VAL A 60 5.39 -1.91 -6.49
C VAL A 60 4.40 -0.83 -6.04
N TYR A 61 3.16 -0.95 -6.48
CA TYR A 61 2.12 0.02 -6.18
C TYR A 61 1.08 -0.62 -5.27
N TYR A 62 0.76 0.10 -4.21
CA TYR A 62 -0.27 -0.23 -3.27
C TYR A 62 -1.31 0.87 -3.24
N ARG A 63 -2.57 0.52 -3.03
CA ARG A 63 -3.59 1.49 -2.65
C ARG A 63 -4.13 1.18 -1.28
N LEU A 64 -4.20 2.20 -0.44
CA LEU A 64 -4.79 2.16 0.89
C LEU A 64 -6.12 2.91 0.89
N GLU A 65 -7.23 2.18 0.98
CA GLU A 65 -8.58 2.75 1.05
C GLU A 65 -9.15 2.65 2.47
N LEU A 66 -9.87 3.69 2.89
CA LEU A 66 -10.52 3.75 4.20
C LEU A 66 -11.99 3.37 4.04
N LYS A 67 -12.41 2.25 4.63
CA LYS A 67 -13.82 1.84 4.61
C LYS A 67 -14.49 2.32 5.89
N ASN A 68 -15.40 3.28 5.74
CA ASN A 68 -16.39 3.58 6.77
C ASN A 68 -17.47 2.49 6.66
N GLY A 69 -17.62 1.71 7.72
CA GLY A 69 -18.72 0.76 7.88
C GLY A 69 -20.00 1.49 8.26
#